data_AF-A0A1B6FWT0-F1
#
_entry.id   AF-A0A1B6FWT0-F1
#
_cell.length_a   1.000
_cell.length_b   1.000
_cell.length_c   1.000
_cell.angle_alpha   90.00
_cell.angle_beta   90.00
_cell.angle_gamma   90.00
#
_symmetry.space_group_name_H-M   'P 1'
#
loop_
_entity.id
_entity.type
_entity.pdbx_description
1 polymer ?
#
loop_
_entity_poly.entity_id
_entity_poly.type
_entity_poly.pdbx_seq_one_letter_code
_entity_poly.pdbx_strand_id
1 'polypeptide(L)'
;PLQLLADLYLTLPLPHITPSSSLLLRCALGWLFDTSFFPETVFHSLITSGSSVKFLDRSCEPTVDVDVRDVVDQALLSEVCPFLRSLRLPLSAITGDKRGTVRHIRPVPAHHAPTTVIVTPVQTVEMELEESFLSSQAPSFRATVEFVAERISSSCIKHICSNVIAPCKEEASTLYNKQKEENKKLSKQEVQTQVEEACQSTLARIHTALDDHCGPQVGQALTLLLGPDASDAAIFGSAHNICGRRCRERIINWLNSHIKLSNIFTKIFNGTDVKHNGDQTTERKDVEHKDLAMSPPDLLIELQERLCQCIENRDLSISEEQVLDLINKVAETVKHRSDLVPHAEQTLHSITVDYCIVLMAHCPGVLTTEVLHRLCSLWLTFVPQSTPLERVLSSRNVLLLCQSGPQVAQESWRQLSRLLVLLLKEELLAPKKLEAQFVALFRKDWPPMVHSLMGTCLSSMLELIRQDPMCNKNPKFVLMLEWVNEMMNELARDDICEDS
;
A
#
# COMPACT_ATOMS: atom_id res chain seq x y z
N PRO A 1 11.57 -21.00 -14.76
CA PRO A 1 10.89 -19.68 -14.64
C PRO A 1 11.36 -18.79 -13.46
N LEU A 2 11.52 -19.31 -12.23
CA LEU A 2 12.03 -18.54 -11.08
C LEU A 2 13.50 -18.09 -11.29
N GLN A 3 14.33 -18.97 -11.86
CA GLN A 3 15.71 -18.65 -12.28
C GLN A 3 15.75 -17.47 -13.26
N LEU A 4 14.91 -17.49 -14.30
CA LEU A 4 14.86 -16.41 -15.30
C LEU A 4 14.47 -15.05 -14.68
N LEU A 5 13.57 -15.04 -13.68
CA LEU A 5 13.18 -13.81 -12.98
C LEU A 5 14.29 -13.31 -12.03
N ALA A 6 15.03 -14.23 -11.43
CA ALA A 6 16.21 -13.94 -10.61
C ALA A 6 17.36 -13.38 -11.46
N ASP A 7 17.63 -13.99 -12.63
CA ASP A 7 18.62 -13.50 -13.59
C ASP A 7 18.21 -12.13 -14.15
N LEU A 8 16.91 -11.91 -14.41
CA LEU A 8 16.38 -10.60 -14.79
C LEU A 8 16.57 -9.56 -13.67
N TYR A 9 16.37 -9.95 -12.40
CA TYR A 9 16.57 -9.05 -11.26
C TYR A 9 18.02 -8.56 -11.14
N LEU A 10 19.00 -9.44 -11.38
CA LEU A 10 20.43 -9.09 -11.37
C LEU A 10 20.90 -8.33 -12.61
N THR A 11 20.37 -8.66 -13.78
CA THR A 11 20.79 -8.02 -15.05
C THR A 11 20.20 -6.63 -15.26
N LEU A 12 19.23 -6.24 -14.43
CA LEU A 12 18.80 -4.85 -14.36
C LEU A 12 19.94 -4.00 -13.79
N PRO A 13 20.18 -2.76 -14.28
CA PRO A 13 19.50 -2.13 -15.40
C PRO A 13 19.95 -2.71 -16.75
N LEU A 14 18.97 -3.15 -17.55
CA LEU A 14 19.20 -3.59 -18.93
C LEU A 14 19.43 -2.34 -19.82
N PRO A 15 20.38 -2.37 -20.77
CA PRO A 15 20.78 -1.19 -21.55
C PRO A 15 19.68 -0.56 -22.43
N HIS A 16 18.56 -1.27 -22.63
CA HIS A 16 17.43 -0.83 -23.46
C HIS A 16 16.17 -0.48 -22.66
N ILE A 17 16.21 -0.51 -21.33
CA ILE A 17 15.06 -0.22 -20.45
C ILE A 17 15.25 1.13 -19.77
N THR A 18 14.19 1.93 -19.68
CA THR A 18 14.24 3.20 -18.96
C THR A 18 14.48 2.95 -17.46
N PRO A 19 15.26 3.82 -16.79
CA PRO A 19 15.60 3.73 -15.36
C PRO A 19 14.42 3.42 -14.44
N SER A 20 13.33 4.16 -14.62
CA SER A 20 12.10 4.01 -13.84
C SER A 20 11.45 2.64 -14.03
N SER A 21 11.56 2.05 -15.22
CA SER A 21 11.03 0.71 -15.52
C SER A 21 11.92 -0.39 -14.95
N SER A 22 13.25 -0.18 -14.90
CA SER A 22 14.19 -1.07 -14.22
C SER A 22 13.92 -1.14 -12.72
N LEU A 23 13.74 0.01 -12.07
CA LEU A 23 13.36 0.09 -10.65
C LEU A 23 12.00 -0.56 -10.40
N LEU A 24 11.01 -0.28 -11.24
CA LEU A 24 9.68 -0.88 -11.13
C LEU A 24 9.74 -2.40 -11.24
N LEU A 25 10.54 -2.92 -12.17
CA LEU A 25 10.79 -4.36 -12.32
C LEU A 25 11.50 -4.93 -11.10
N ARG A 26 12.54 -4.28 -10.57
CA ARG A 26 13.22 -4.71 -9.33
C ARG A 26 12.26 -4.73 -8.13
N CYS A 27 11.47 -3.69 -7.93
CA CYS A 27 10.48 -3.62 -6.86
C CYS A 27 9.36 -4.67 -7.03
N ALA A 28 8.92 -4.91 -8.26
CA ALA A 28 7.90 -5.91 -8.59
C ALA A 28 8.41 -7.35 -8.60
N LEU A 29 9.73 -7.57 -8.55
CA LEU A 29 10.36 -8.88 -8.43
C LEU A 29 10.93 -9.14 -7.03
N GLY A 30 11.00 -8.12 -6.16
CA GLY A 30 11.48 -8.27 -4.79
C GLY A 30 10.70 -9.30 -3.96
N TRP A 31 9.40 -9.49 -4.22
CA TRP A 31 8.58 -10.51 -3.55
C TRP A 31 9.03 -11.94 -3.84
N LEU A 32 9.72 -12.17 -4.95
CA LEU A 32 10.22 -13.49 -5.37
C LEU A 32 11.10 -14.09 -4.28
N PHE A 33 11.91 -13.25 -3.64
CA PHE A 33 12.87 -13.62 -2.58
C PHE A 33 12.23 -13.80 -1.19
N ASP A 34 10.98 -13.37 -1.04
CA ASP A 34 10.21 -13.57 0.20
C ASP A 34 9.37 -14.86 0.15
N THR A 35 9.36 -15.58 -0.98
CA THR A 35 8.67 -16.87 -1.09
C THR A 35 9.42 -17.98 -0.36
N SER A 36 8.68 -18.83 0.36
CA SER A 36 9.23 -19.94 1.16
C SER A 36 9.82 -21.10 0.34
N PHE A 37 9.71 -21.04 -1.00
CA PHE A 37 10.12 -22.11 -1.92
C PHE A 37 11.10 -21.60 -2.99
N PHE A 38 11.78 -20.48 -2.75
CA PHE A 38 12.77 -19.97 -3.68
C PHE A 38 13.95 -20.95 -3.77
N PRO A 39 14.34 -21.46 -4.96
CA PRO A 39 15.33 -22.53 -5.04
C PRO A 39 16.72 -22.03 -4.64
N GLU A 40 17.37 -22.75 -3.72
CA GLU A 40 18.69 -22.42 -3.15
C GLU A 40 19.79 -22.31 -4.20
N THR A 41 19.74 -23.16 -5.24
CA THR A 41 20.73 -23.15 -6.33
C THR A 41 20.74 -21.83 -7.11
N VAL A 42 19.55 -21.24 -7.31
CA VAL A 42 19.39 -19.90 -7.90
C VAL A 42 19.98 -18.86 -6.96
N PHE A 43 19.68 -18.97 -5.66
CA PHE A 43 20.14 -18.05 -4.62
C PHE A 43 21.67 -18.01 -4.49
N HIS A 44 22.32 -19.17 -4.52
CA HIS A 44 23.78 -19.28 -4.53
C HIS A 44 24.37 -18.66 -5.80
N SER A 45 23.84 -18.98 -6.98
CA SER A 45 24.29 -18.38 -8.24
C SER A 45 24.17 -16.86 -8.24
N LEU A 46 23.09 -16.33 -7.65
CA LEU A 46 22.83 -14.89 -7.52
C LEU A 46 23.91 -14.17 -6.70
N ILE A 47 24.39 -14.78 -5.61
CA ILE A 47 25.36 -14.18 -4.69
C ILE A 47 26.79 -14.35 -5.18
N THR A 48 27.11 -15.48 -5.83
CA THR A 48 28.45 -15.75 -6.35
C THR A 48 28.76 -14.95 -7.63
N SER A 49 27.75 -14.56 -8.40
CA SER A 49 27.91 -13.87 -9.70
C SER A 49 28.04 -12.33 -9.59
N GLY A 50 28.19 -11.79 -8.39
CA GLY A 50 28.07 -10.36 -8.03
C GLY A 50 29.07 -9.36 -8.63
N SER A 51 29.59 -9.54 -9.84
CA SER A 51 30.37 -8.46 -10.49
C SER A 51 30.58 -8.54 -12.01
N SER A 52 30.15 -9.58 -12.74
CA SER A 52 30.27 -9.55 -14.20
C SER A 52 29.40 -10.62 -14.86
N VAL A 53 28.19 -10.27 -15.28
CA VAL A 53 27.55 -11.01 -16.36
C VAL A 53 28.20 -10.54 -17.66
N LYS A 54 29.42 -11.02 -17.93
CA LYS A 54 29.80 -11.23 -19.33
C LYS A 54 28.78 -12.22 -19.84
N PHE A 55 28.00 -11.80 -20.84
CA PHE A 55 27.20 -12.72 -21.64
C PHE A 55 27.99 -14.01 -21.81
N LEU A 56 27.42 -15.13 -21.34
CA LEU A 56 27.97 -16.45 -21.57
C LEU A 56 28.19 -16.57 -23.08
N ASP A 57 29.45 -16.40 -23.49
CA ASP A 57 29.95 -16.82 -24.78
C ASP A 57 29.78 -18.34 -24.79
N ARG A 58 28.64 -18.78 -25.33
CA ARG A 58 28.21 -20.17 -25.31
C ARG A 58 28.94 -20.93 -26.41
N SER A 59 30.24 -21.08 -26.25
CA SER A 59 31.04 -22.06 -26.98
C SER A 59 31.36 -23.22 -26.04
N CYS A 60 30.37 -24.10 -25.80
CA CYS A 60 30.53 -25.53 -25.55
C CYS A 60 29.15 -26.20 -25.35
N GLU A 61 29.11 -27.49 -25.70
CA GLU A 61 28.00 -28.37 -26.10
C GLU A 61 26.65 -28.30 -25.35
N PRO A 62 25.52 -28.63 -26.02
CA PRO A 62 24.18 -28.44 -25.47
C PRO A 62 23.77 -29.63 -24.58
N THR A 63 23.93 -29.51 -23.27
CA THR A 63 23.07 -30.25 -22.36
C THR A 63 21.72 -29.55 -22.31
N VAL A 64 20.68 -30.31 -22.68
CA VAL A 64 19.32 -29.87 -22.92
C VAL A 64 18.67 -29.40 -21.62
N ASP A 65 18.70 -28.10 -21.37
CA ASP A 65 17.95 -27.47 -20.29
C ASP A 65 16.59 -26.99 -20.82
N VAL A 66 15.52 -27.29 -20.08
CA VAL A 66 14.11 -27.05 -20.49
C VAL A 66 13.83 -25.54 -20.61
N ASP A 67 14.62 -24.73 -19.92
CA ASP A 67 14.54 -23.26 -19.92
C ASP A 67 15.04 -22.60 -21.23
N VAL A 68 15.66 -23.34 -22.16
CA VAL A 68 16.05 -22.85 -23.49
C VAL A 68 15.03 -23.19 -24.58
N ARG A 69 13.95 -23.91 -24.24
CA ARG A 69 12.82 -24.08 -25.18
C ARG A 69 11.82 -22.96 -25.00
N ASP A 70 11.15 -22.63 -26.11
CA ASP A 70 10.07 -21.65 -26.34
C ASP A 70 8.79 -21.94 -25.51
N VAL A 71 8.97 -22.38 -24.26
CA VAL A 71 7.95 -22.90 -23.32
C VAL A 71 7.59 -21.85 -22.28
N VAL A 72 8.39 -20.79 -22.11
CA VAL A 72 8.05 -19.65 -21.25
C VAL A 72 7.32 -18.60 -22.09
N ASP A 73 6.03 -18.79 -22.27
CA ASP A 73 5.14 -17.86 -22.94
C ASP A 73 4.74 -16.69 -22.01
N GLN A 74 4.43 -15.53 -22.62
CA GLN A 74 4.05 -14.31 -21.90
C GLN A 74 2.83 -14.51 -20.98
N ALA A 75 2.01 -15.55 -21.25
CA ALA A 75 0.91 -15.98 -20.41
C ALA A 75 1.40 -16.61 -19.11
N LEU A 76 2.33 -17.58 -19.18
CA LEU A 76 2.96 -18.23 -18.04
C LEU A 76 3.71 -17.22 -17.15
N LEU A 77 4.41 -16.26 -17.75
CA LEU A 77 5.12 -15.21 -17.00
C LEU A 77 4.17 -14.31 -16.17
N SER A 78 2.95 -14.08 -16.69
CA SER A 78 1.92 -13.30 -15.98
C SER A 78 1.12 -14.11 -14.95
N GLU A 79 1.20 -15.43 -15.04
CA GLU A 79 0.57 -16.37 -14.12
C GLU A 79 1.49 -16.59 -12.91
N VAL A 80 2.80 -16.68 -13.15
CA VAL A 80 3.83 -16.82 -12.10
C VAL A 80 4.12 -15.49 -11.40
N CYS A 81 3.99 -14.34 -12.09
CA CYS A 81 4.14 -13.02 -11.48
C CYS A 81 2.85 -12.18 -11.60
N PRO A 82 1.98 -12.18 -10.58
CA PRO A 82 0.71 -11.45 -10.63
C PRO A 82 0.90 -9.93 -10.79
N PHE A 83 2.05 -9.39 -10.34
CA PHE A 83 2.39 -7.97 -10.49
C PHE A 83 2.82 -7.58 -11.91
N LEU A 84 3.35 -8.52 -12.71
CA LEU A 84 3.64 -8.24 -14.12
C LEU A 84 2.36 -8.08 -14.95
N ARG A 85 1.24 -8.68 -14.51
CA ARG A 85 -0.07 -8.52 -15.16
C ARG A 85 -0.56 -7.08 -15.13
N SER A 86 -0.36 -6.36 -14.01
CA SER A 86 -0.71 -4.94 -13.90
C SER A 86 0.26 -4.02 -14.64
N LEU A 87 1.50 -4.46 -14.85
CA LEU A 87 2.54 -3.73 -15.57
C LEU A 87 2.54 -4.00 -17.09
N ARG A 88 1.73 -4.93 -17.60
CA ARG A 88 1.63 -5.24 -19.05
C ARG A 88 1.34 -4.02 -19.92
N LEU A 89 0.43 -3.15 -19.48
CA LEU A 89 0.07 -1.93 -20.21
C LEU A 89 1.25 -0.96 -20.34
N PRO A 90 1.92 -0.53 -19.25
CA PRO A 90 3.08 0.34 -19.36
C PRO A 90 4.29 -0.33 -20.05
N LEU A 91 4.52 -1.63 -19.86
CA LEU A 91 5.60 -2.36 -20.54
C LEU A 91 5.36 -2.50 -22.05
N SER A 92 4.12 -2.68 -22.49
CA SER A 92 3.76 -2.74 -23.92
C SER A 92 3.92 -1.40 -24.65
N ALA A 93 3.86 -0.28 -23.92
CA ALA A 93 4.11 1.05 -24.48
C ALA A 93 5.60 1.29 -24.77
N ILE A 94 6.49 0.56 -24.09
CA ILE A 94 7.96 0.75 -24.16
C ILE A 94 8.57 -0.10 -25.27
N THR A 95 8.02 -1.28 -25.59
CA THR A 95 8.55 -2.20 -26.61
C THR A 95 8.25 -1.79 -28.05
N GLY A 96 7.64 -0.63 -28.28
CA GLY A 96 7.43 -0.09 -29.62
C GLY A 96 6.49 -0.90 -30.52
N ASP A 97 5.80 -1.92 -29.98
CA ASP A 97 4.80 -2.65 -30.73
C ASP A 97 3.52 -1.79 -30.81
N LYS A 98 3.39 -1.07 -31.93
CA LYS A 98 2.27 -0.16 -32.25
C LYS A 98 0.91 -0.87 -32.41
N ARG A 99 0.72 -2.04 -31.80
CA ARG A 99 -0.59 -2.70 -31.67
C ARG A 99 -1.31 -2.38 -30.36
N GLY A 100 -0.65 -1.75 -29.40
CA GLY A 100 -1.27 -1.27 -28.16
C GLY A 100 -1.68 0.19 -28.25
N THR A 101 -2.68 0.54 -29.06
CA THR A 101 -3.29 1.87 -28.97
C THR A 101 -3.82 2.03 -27.55
N VAL A 102 -3.25 2.96 -26.78
CA VAL A 102 -3.79 3.41 -25.48
C VAL A 102 -5.21 3.89 -25.75
N ARG A 103 -6.19 3.00 -25.59
CA ARG A 103 -7.58 3.38 -25.59
C ARG A 103 -7.76 4.18 -24.32
N HIS A 104 -7.98 5.48 -24.46
CA HIS A 104 -8.50 6.32 -23.40
C HIS A 104 -9.54 5.53 -22.62
N ILE A 105 -9.26 5.27 -21.34
CA ILE A 105 -10.21 4.64 -20.45
C ILE A 105 -11.33 5.66 -20.27
N ARG A 106 -12.41 5.52 -21.05
CA ARG A 106 -13.71 5.93 -20.54
C ARG A 106 -14.00 5.01 -19.37
N PRO A 107 -14.39 5.53 -18.20
CA PRO A 107 -14.84 4.66 -17.12
C PRO A 107 -16.00 3.84 -17.67
N VAL A 108 -15.79 2.54 -17.86
CA VAL A 108 -16.87 1.60 -18.08
C VAL A 108 -17.58 1.49 -16.73
N PRO A 109 -18.86 1.82 -16.63
CA PRO A 109 -19.62 1.57 -15.41
C PRO A 109 -19.48 0.10 -15.06
N ALA A 110 -19.03 -0.19 -13.84
CA ALA A 110 -19.04 -1.56 -13.35
C ALA A 110 -20.48 -2.07 -13.45
N HIS A 111 -20.73 -3.02 -14.36
CA HIS A 111 -21.91 -3.85 -14.25
C HIS A 111 -21.79 -4.57 -12.91
N HIS A 112 -22.57 -4.10 -11.94
CA HIS A 112 -22.64 -4.70 -10.62
C HIS A 112 -22.96 -6.18 -10.80
N ALA A 113 -22.11 -7.04 -10.23
CA ALA A 113 -22.44 -8.44 -10.04
C ALA A 113 -23.84 -8.53 -9.41
N PRO A 114 -24.72 -9.44 -9.87
CA PRO A 114 -26.05 -9.55 -9.30
C PRO A 114 -25.90 -10.05 -7.87
N THR A 115 -25.94 -9.11 -6.93
CA THR A 115 -26.24 -9.42 -5.53
C THR A 115 -27.59 -10.11 -5.54
N THR A 116 -27.65 -11.35 -5.08
CA THR A 116 -28.87 -12.12 -4.84
C THR A 116 -29.73 -11.38 -3.82
N VAL A 117 -30.47 -10.38 -4.31
CA VAL A 117 -31.68 -9.87 -3.68
C VAL A 117 -32.75 -10.92 -3.99
N ILE A 118 -33.51 -11.35 -2.99
CA ILE A 118 -34.67 -12.21 -3.21
C ILE A 118 -35.70 -11.33 -3.93
N VAL A 119 -35.63 -11.32 -5.26
CA VAL A 119 -36.57 -10.60 -6.11
C VAL A 119 -37.87 -11.41 -6.15
N THR A 120 -38.98 -10.78 -5.81
CA THR A 120 -40.30 -11.43 -5.95
C THR A 120 -40.61 -11.62 -7.44
N PRO A 121 -41.34 -12.68 -7.85
CA PRO A 121 -41.61 -12.95 -9.27
C PRO A 121 -42.35 -11.81 -9.99
N VAL A 122 -43.02 -10.93 -9.24
CA VAL A 122 -43.67 -9.71 -9.76
C VAL A 122 -42.63 -8.66 -10.20
N GLN A 123 -41.58 -8.46 -9.41
CA GLN A 123 -40.52 -7.47 -9.68
C GLN A 123 -39.64 -7.89 -10.88
N THR A 124 -39.44 -9.18 -11.11
CA THR A 124 -38.71 -9.67 -12.30
C THR A 124 -39.48 -9.42 -13.58
N VAL A 125 -40.81 -9.58 -13.55
CA VAL A 125 -41.68 -9.33 -14.71
C VAL A 125 -41.77 -7.84 -15.01
N GLU A 126 -41.89 -6.99 -13.99
CA GLU A 126 -41.87 -5.54 -14.16
C GLU A 126 -40.55 -5.05 -14.77
N MET A 127 -39.40 -5.58 -14.33
CA MET A 127 -38.10 -5.23 -14.89
C MET A 127 -37.93 -5.63 -16.36
N GLU A 128 -38.44 -6.80 -16.76
CA GLU A 128 -38.43 -7.25 -18.16
C GLU A 128 -39.35 -6.41 -19.05
N LEU A 129 -40.53 -6.02 -18.54
CA LEU A 129 -41.45 -5.12 -19.24
C LEU A 129 -40.87 -3.72 -19.44
N GLU A 130 -40.14 -3.21 -18.45
CA GLU A 130 -39.47 -1.92 -18.56
C GLU A 130 -38.30 -1.94 -19.54
N GLU A 131 -37.48 -3.01 -19.55
CA GLU A 131 -36.42 -3.16 -20.55
C GLU A 131 -36.99 -3.36 -21.96
N SER A 132 -38.10 -4.08 -22.10
CA SER A 132 -38.83 -4.21 -23.37
C SER A 132 -39.37 -2.85 -23.84
N PHE A 133 -39.96 -2.05 -22.94
CA PHE A 133 -40.42 -0.70 -23.22
C PHE A 133 -39.26 0.22 -23.65
N LEU A 134 -38.15 0.24 -22.90
CA LEU A 134 -36.98 1.06 -23.23
C LEU A 134 -36.27 0.62 -24.51
N SER A 135 -36.31 -0.67 -24.84
CA SER A 135 -35.78 -1.21 -26.11
C SER A 135 -36.65 -0.84 -27.32
N SER A 136 -37.92 -0.55 -27.09
CA SER A 136 -38.87 -0.10 -28.12
C SER A 136 -38.79 1.41 -28.40
N GLN A 137 -38.08 2.18 -27.57
CA GLN A 137 -37.89 3.63 -27.71
C GLN A 137 -36.56 4.00 -28.36
N ALA A 138 -36.42 5.26 -28.79
CA ALA A 138 -35.18 5.75 -29.37
C ALA A 138 -33.99 5.62 -28.39
N PRO A 139 -32.77 5.29 -28.87
CA PRO A 139 -31.58 5.18 -28.01
C PRO A 139 -31.27 6.46 -27.20
N SER A 140 -31.62 7.63 -27.73
CA SER A 140 -31.49 8.92 -27.03
C SER A 140 -32.42 9.03 -25.81
N PHE A 141 -33.65 8.54 -25.91
CA PHE A 141 -34.60 8.51 -24.80
C PHE A 141 -34.11 7.60 -23.66
N ARG A 142 -33.62 6.41 -24.01
CA ARG A 142 -33.01 5.47 -23.05
C ARG A 142 -31.82 6.09 -22.33
N ALA A 143 -30.93 6.78 -23.06
CA ALA A 143 -29.78 7.45 -22.48
C ALA A 143 -30.18 8.58 -21.53
N THR A 144 -31.23 9.35 -21.85
CA THR A 144 -31.76 10.41 -21.00
C THR A 144 -32.36 9.87 -19.70
N VAL A 145 -33.17 8.80 -19.78
CA VAL A 145 -33.74 8.11 -18.60
C VAL A 145 -32.64 7.61 -17.67
N GLU A 146 -31.62 6.95 -18.20
CA GLU A 146 -30.50 6.43 -17.40
C GLU A 146 -29.66 7.56 -16.80
N PHE A 147 -29.39 8.63 -17.57
CA PHE A 147 -28.65 9.79 -17.09
C PHE A 147 -29.39 10.51 -15.95
N VAL A 148 -30.70 10.71 -16.10
CA VAL A 148 -31.55 11.32 -15.06
C VAL A 148 -31.56 10.44 -13.81
N ALA A 149 -31.69 9.13 -13.96
CA ALA A 149 -31.66 8.19 -12.84
C ALA A 149 -30.32 8.23 -12.07
N GLU A 150 -29.19 8.29 -12.78
CA GLU A 150 -27.86 8.38 -12.17
C GLU A 150 -27.64 9.70 -11.43
N ARG A 151 -28.00 10.83 -12.05
CA ARG A 151 -27.74 12.16 -11.49
C ARG A 151 -28.61 12.44 -10.27
N ILE A 152 -29.90 12.08 -10.35
CA ILE A 152 -30.84 12.29 -9.25
C ILE A 152 -30.53 11.35 -8.10
N SER A 153 -30.23 10.06 -8.35
CA SER A 153 -29.81 9.16 -7.26
C SER A 153 -28.58 9.71 -6.51
N SER A 154 -27.59 10.23 -7.22
CA SER A 154 -26.40 10.83 -6.60
C SER A 154 -26.71 12.09 -5.78
N SER A 155 -27.63 12.94 -6.27
CA SER A 155 -28.08 14.14 -5.55
C SER A 155 -28.88 13.78 -4.30
N CYS A 156 -29.84 12.85 -4.43
CA CYS A 156 -30.65 12.35 -3.32
C CYS A 156 -29.78 11.67 -2.26
N ILE A 157 -28.74 10.92 -2.63
CA ILE A 157 -27.79 10.32 -1.67
C ILE A 157 -27.13 11.41 -0.81
N LYS A 158 -26.66 12.50 -1.43
CA LYS A 158 -26.08 13.62 -0.67
C LYS A 158 -27.10 14.24 0.28
N HIS A 159 -28.32 14.48 -0.20
CA HIS A 159 -29.41 15.01 0.62
C HIS A 159 -29.75 14.08 1.81
N ILE A 160 -29.85 12.77 1.58
CA ILE A 160 -30.14 11.78 2.62
C ILE A 160 -29.00 11.73 3.66
N CYS A 161 -27.74 11.73 3.22
CA CYS A 161 -26.59 11.75 4.13
C CYS A 161 -26.59 12.99 5.02
N SER A 162 -26.82 14.17 4.45
CA SER A 162 -26.76 15.44 5.18
C SER A 162 -28.01 15.71 6.04
N ASN A 163 -29.20 15.40 5.54
CA ASN A 163 -30.46 15.86 6.16
C ASN A 163 -31.24 14.76 6.89
N VAL A 164 -30.85 13.48 6.72
CA VAL A 164 -31.51 12.36 7.41
C VAL A 164 -30.53 11.59 8.28
N ILE A 165 -29.39 11.16 7.73
CA ILE A 165 -28.45 10.29 8.46
C ILE A 165 -27.68 11.06 9.53
N ALA A 166 -27.18 12.26 9.22
CA ALA A 166 -26.49 13.11 10.19
C ALA A 166 -27.35 13.46 11.43
N PRO A 167 -28.61 13.95 11.30
CA PRO A 167 -29.44 14.23 12.47
C PRO A 167 -29.84 12.97 13.23
N CYS A 168 -30.11 11.84 12.56
CA CYS A 168 -30.39 10.57 13.26
C CYS A 168 -29.19 10.09 14.08
N LYS A 169 -27.96 10.32 13.59
CA LYS A 169 -26.73 10.01 14.33
C LYS A 169 -26.60 10.87 15.57
N GLU A 170 -26.90 12.17 15.47
CA GLU A 170 -26.84 13.12 16.57
C GLU A 170 -27.91 12.80 17.63
N GLU A 171 -29.16 12.55 17.22
CA GLU A 171 -30.25 12.11 18.10
C GLU A 171 -29.86 10.83 18.88
N ALA A 172 -29.33 9.81 18.20
CA ALA A 172 -28.87 8.58 18.85
C ALA A 172 -27.70 8.82 19.83
N SER A 173 -26.79 9.73 19.50
CA SER A 173 -25.65 10.10 20.36
C SER A 173 -26.13 10.84 21.62
N THR A 174 -27.12 11.72 21.50
CA THR A 174 -27.71 12.42 22.66
C THR A 174 -28.49 11.47 23.58
N LEU A 175 -29.19 10.47 23.03
CA LEU A 175 -29.87 9.44 23.81
C LEU A 175 -28.87 8.57 24.60
N TYR A 176 -27.77 8.17 23.95
CA TYR A 176 -26.71 7.43 24.63
C TYR A 176 -26.04 8.24 25.75
N ASN A 177 -25.74 9.53 25.51
CA ASN A 177 -25.13 10.40 26.52
C ASN A 177 -26.05 10.60 27.74
N LYS A 178 -27.36 10.79 27.54
CA LYS A 178 -28.34 10.87 28.64
C LYS A 178 -28.38 9.57 29.46
N GLN A 179 -28.37 8.41 28.81
CA GLN A 179 -28.36 7.10 29.49
C GLN A 179 -27.05 6.84 30.28
N LYS A 180 -25.92 7.34 29.77
CA LYS A 180 -24.63 7.29 30.45
C LYS A 180 -24.61 8.20 31.68
N GLU A 181 -25.17 9.41 31.59
CA GLU A 181 -25.31 10.34 32.72
C GLU A 181 -26.24 9.79 33.81
N GLU A 182 -27.27 9.03 33.43
CA GLU A 182 -28.18 8.34 34.35
C GLU A 182 -27.58 7.07 34.97
N ASN A 183 -26.30 6.73 34.71
CA ASN A 183 -25.61 5.52 35.19
C ASN A 183 -26.38 4.20 34.91
N LYS A 184 -27.23 4.19 33.88
CA LYS A 184 -28.06 3.04 33.54
C LYS A 184 -27.24 2.06 32.71
N LYS A 185 -26.69 1.03 33.35
CA LYS A 185 -26.06 -0.09 32.63
C LYS A 185 -27.14 -0.90 31.91
N LEU A 186 -27.30 -0.64 30.62
CA LEU A 186 -28.23 -1.38 29.76
C LEU A 186 -27.74 -2.81 29.52
N SER A 187 -28.67 -3.76 29.54
CA SER A 187 -28.42 -5.15 29.15
C SER A 187 -28.15 -5.25 27.65
N LYS A 188 -27.39 -6.26 27.21
CA LYS A 188 -27.10 -6.51 25.78
C LYS A 188 -28.36 -6.62 24.91
N GLN A 189 -29.48 -7.08 25.48
CA GLN A 189 -30.77 -7.16 24.77
C GLN A 189 -31.41 -5.78 24.58
N GLU A 190 -31.30 -4.87 25.54
CA GLU A 190 -31.88 -3.52 25.44
C GLU A 190 -31.11 -2.64 24.44
N VAL A 191 -29.79 -2.81 24.38
CA VAL A 191 -28.94 -2.18 23.36
C VAL A 191 -29.32 -2.66 21.96
N GLN A 192 -29.59 -3.96 21.79
CA GLN A 192 -30.02 -4.53 20.51
C GLN A 192 -31.38 -4.00 20.06
N THR A 193 -32.37 -3.92 20.96
CA THR A 193 -33.69 -3.35 20.66
C THR A 193 -33.60 -1.88 20.26
N GLN A 194 -32.77 -1.08 20.95
CA GLN A 194 -32.59 0.34 20.61
C GLN A 194 -31.88 0.55 19.27
N VAL A 195 -30.93 -0.31 18.92
CA VAL A 195 -30.30 -0.32 17.59
C VAL A 195 -31.32 -0.63 16.50
N GLU A 196 -32.19 -1.62 16.73
CA GLU A 196 -33.24 -2.00 15.77
C GLU A 196 -34.28 -0.90 15.59
N GLU A 197 -34.72 -0.26 16.67
CA GLU A 197 -35.66 0.87 16.64
C GLU A 197 -35.06 2.10 15.92
N ALA A 198 -33.81 2.45 16.22
CA ALA A 198 -33.10 3.53 15.53
C ALA A 198 -32.90 3.25 14.04
N CYS A 199 -32.58 2.00 13.67
CA CYS A 199 -32.48 1.58 12.27
C CYS A 199 -33.82 1.69 11.55
N GLN A 200 -34.91 1.20 12.15
CA GLN A 200 -36.26 1.25 11.55
C GLN A 200 -36.76 2.68 11.40
N SER A 201 -36.58 3.53 12.41
CA SER A 201 -36.92 4.95 12.36
C SER A 201 -36.14 5.70 11.27
N THR A 202 -34.83 5.44 11.18
CA THR A 202 -33.97 6.05 10.15
C THR A 202 -34.38 5.58 8.75
N LEU A 203 -34.69 4.29 8.56
CA LEU A 203 -35.18 3.77 7.28
C LEU A 203 -36.52 4.39 6.88
N ALA A 204 -37.46 4.56 7.83
CA ALA A 204 -38.73 5.24 7.56
C ALA A 204 -38.51 6.69 7.11
N ARG A 205 -37.64 7.44 7.78
CA ARG A 205 -37.27 8.82 7.39
C ARG A 205 -36.58 8.88 6.02
N ILE A 206 -35.76 7.88 5.70
CA ILE A 206 -35.16 7.73 4.37
C ILE A 206 -36.25 7.52 3.33
N HIS A 207 -37.19 6.60 3.55
CA HIS A 207 -38.30 6.37 2.61
C HIS A 207 -39.15 7.63 2.38
N THR A 208 -39.51 8.37 3.43
CA THR A 208 -40.22 9.65 3.29
C THR A 208 -39.41 10.68 2.51
N ALA A 209 -38.11 10.81 2.79
CA ALA A 209 -37.25 11.74 2.06
C ALA A 209 -37.06 11.35 0.57
N LEU A 210 -37.10 10.06 0.25
CA LEU A 210 -37.11 9.60 -1.15
C LEU A 210 -38.41 9.99 -1.85
N ASP A 211 -39.57 9.83 -1.20
CA ASP A 211 -40.86 10.15 -1.80
C ASP A 211 -41.01 11.67 -2.03
N ASP A 212 -40.59 12.49 -1.06
CA ASP A 212 -40.70 13.95 -1.13
C ASP A 212 -39.68 14.60 -2.06
N HIS A 213 -38.46 14.04 -2.19
CA HIS A 213 -37.37 14.68 -2.93
C HIS A 213 -37.10 14.06 -4.30
N CYS A 214 -37.22 12.74 -4.44
CA CYS A 214 -36.86 12.04 -5.68
C CYS A 214 -37.95 12.17 -6.75
N GLY A 215 -39.21 11.94 -6.38
CA GLY A 215 -40.36 12.02 -7.30
C GLY A 215 -40.47 13.34 -8.08
N PRO A 216 -40.46 14.52 -7.42
CA PRO A 216 -40.58 15.80 -8.12
C PRO A 216 -39.34 16.17 -8.92
N GLN A 217 -38.14 15.82 -8.45
CA GLN A 217 -36.89 16.08 -9.19
C GLN A 217 -36.80 15.25 -10.47
N VAL A 218 -37.25 14.00 -10.44
CA VAL A 218 -37.32 13.13 -11.63
C VAL A 218 -38.27 13.74 -12.66
N GLY A 219 -39.44 14.21 -12.23
CA GLY A 219 -40.41 14.88 -13.09
C GLY A 219 -39.82 16.12 -13.74
N GLN A 220 -39.21 17.02 -12.97
CA GLN A 220 -38.62 18.26 -13.48
C GLN A 220 -37.46 18.00 -14.45
N ALA A 221 -36.56 17.07 -14.14
CA ALA A 221 -35.43 16.74 -14.99
C ALA A 221 -35.86 16.11 -16.33
N LEU A 222 -36.86 15.22 -16.30
CA LEU A 222 -37.41 14.62 -17.51
C LEU A 222 -38.13 15.66 -18.39
N THR A 223 -38.91 16.57 -17.81
CA THR A 223 -39.58 17.64 -18.56
C THR A 223 -38.58 18.56 -19.26
N LEU A 224 -37.46 18.89 -18.60
CA LEU A 224 -36.43 19.77 -19.15
C LEU A 224 -35.60 19.10 -20.26
N LEU A 225 -35.34 17.80 -20.15
CA LEU A 225 -34.45 17.08 -21.07
C LEU A 225 -35.16 16.43 -22.26
N LEU A 226 -36.45 16.08 -22.12
CA LEU A 226 -37.24 15.49 -23.21
C LEU A 226 -37.98 16.55 -24.04
N GLY A 227 -38.09 17.78 -23.54
CA GLY A 227 -38.75 18.90 -24.23
C GLY A 227 -40.28 18.75 -24.33
N PRO A 228 -41.02 19.84 -24.57
CA PRO A 228 -42.49 19.83 -24.65
C PRO A 228 -43.07 19.20 -25.92
N ASP A 229 -42.25 18.99 -26.96
CA ASP A 229 -42.73 18.66 -28.32
C ASP A 229 -42.66 17.17 -28.68
N ALA A 230 -42.23 16.27 -27.78
CA ALA A 230 -41.80 14.92 -28.18
C ALA A 230 -42.31 13.73 -27.35
N SER A 231 -43.38 13.84 -26.55
CA SER A 231 -43.85 12.66 -25.78
C SER A 231 -45.35 12.69 -25.49
N ASP A 232 -46.07 11.65 -25.92
CA ASP A 232 -47.40 11.32 -25.39
C ASP A 232 -47.35 11.27 -23.85
N ALA A 233 -48.38 11.78 -23.18
CA ALA A 233 -48.47 11.81 -21.72
C ALA A 233 -48.27 10.42 -21.06
N ALA A 234 -48.63 9.35 -21.78
CA ALA A 234 -48.40 7.97 -21.36
C ALA A 234 -46.92 7.57 -21.34
N ILE A 235 -46.14 7.99 -22.35
CA ILE A 235 -44.70 7.70 -22.46
C ILE A 235 -43.92 8.45 -21.38
N PHE A 236 -44.31 9.70 -21.13
CA PHE A 236 -43.73 10.50 -20.05
C PHE A 236 -44.05 9.91 -18.67
N GLY A 237 -45.30 9.48 -18.45
CA GLY A 237 -45.71 8.79 -17.22
C GLY A 237 -44.92 7.49 -16.99
N SER A 238 -44.72 6.69 -18.03
CA SER A 238 -43.87 5.49 -17.96
C SER A 238 -42.41 5.83 -17.65
N ALA A 239 -41.82 6.84 -18.30
CA ALA A 239 -40.44 7.27 -18.00
C ALA A 239 -40.28 7.80 -16.57
N HIS A 240 -41.26 8.56 -16.07
CA HIS A 240 -41.26 9.06 -14.70
C HIS A 240 -41.27 7.92 -13.68
N ASN A 241 -42.13 6.92 -13.87
CA ASN A 241 -42.22 5.75 -13.02
C ASN A 241 -40.94 4.89 -13.07
N ILE A 242 -40.39 4.65 -14.27
CA ILE A 242 -39.16 3.88 -14.47
C ILE A 242 -37.97 4.58 -13.82
N CYS A 243 -37.79 5.88 -14.06
CA CYS A 243 -36.73 6.67 -13.44
C CYS A 243 -36.87 6.70 -11.91
N GLY A 244 -38.08 6.92 -11.40
CA GLY A 244 -38.34 6.93 -9.96
C GLY A 244 -38.00 5.60 -9.29
N ARG A 245 -38.38 4.48 -9.92
CA ARG A 245 -38.04 3.13 -9.44
C ARG A 245 -36.53 2.89 -9.47
N ARG A 246 -35.85 3.15 -10.60
CA ARG A 246 -34.39 2.98 -10.74
C ARG A 246 -33.62 3.84 -9.75
N CYS A 247 -34.04 5.09 -9.54
CA CYS A 247 -33.47 5.95 -8.51
C CYS A 247 -33.59 5.34 -7.12
N ARG A 248 -34.79 4.90 -6.73
CA ARG A 248 -35.07 4.29 -5.42
C ARG A 248 -34.21 3.06 -5.18
N GLU A 249 -34.13 2.15 -6.14
CA GLU A 249 -33.31 0.93 -6.04
C GLU A 249 -31.82 1.25 -5.90
N ARG A 250 -31.32 2.19 -6.71
CA ARG A 250 -29.92 2.59 -6.68
C ARG A 250 -29.53 3.23 -5.35
N ILE A 251 -30.40 4.08 -4.80
CA ILE A 251 -30.20 4.71 -3.48
C ILE A 251 -30.21 3.65 -2.37
N ILE A 252 -31.20 2.75 -2.34
CA ILE A 252 -31.30 1.69 -1.33
C ILE A 252 -30.09 0.73 -1.40
N ASN A 253 -29.70 0.33 -2.61
CA ASN A 253 -28.53 -0.53 -2.82
C ASN A 253 -27.23 0.15 -2.34
N TRP A 254 -27.08 1.45 -2.62
CA TRP A 254 -25.93 2.22 -2.16
C TRP A 254 -25.89 2.34 -0.63
N LEU A 255 -27.04 2.64 0.01
CA LEU A 255 -27.16 2.71 1.47
C LEU A 255 -26.81 1.38 2.14
N ASN A 256 -27.32 0.26 1.62
CA ASN A 256 -27.04 -1.07 2.14
C ASN A 256 -25.58 -1.48 1.97
N SER A 257 -24.93 -1.07 0.87
CA SER A 257 -23.54 -1.42 0.58
C SER A 257 -22.54 -0.56 1.36
N HIS A 258 -22.79 0.75 1.47
CA HIS A 258 -21.82 1.72 1.99
C HIS A 258 -22.09 2.19 3.41
N ILE A 259 -23.34 2.27 3.86
CA ILE A 259 -23.70 2.90 5.15
C ILE A 259 -23.99 1.89 6.25
N LYS A 260 -24.46 0.66 5.94
CA LYS A 260 -24.77 -0.42 6.91
C LYS A 260 -25.25 0.13 8.27
N LEU A 261 -26.46 0.69 8.28
CA LEU A 261 -27.05 1.42 9.41
C LEU A 261 -26.89 0.70 10.77
N SER A 262 -27.06 -0.63 10.78
CA SER A 262 -26.83 -1.46 11.97
C SER A 262 -25.46 -1.22 12.60
N ASN A 263 -24.40 -1.21 11.81
CA ASN A 263 -23.04 -1.01 12.31
C ASN A 263 -22.81 0.39 12.90
N ILE A 264 -23.50 1.42 12.37
CA ILE A 264 -23.40 2.79 12.88
C ILE A 264 -24.05 2.87 14.25
N PHE A 265 -25.30 2.43 14.38
CA PHE A 265 -26.01 2.49 15.65
C PHE A 265 -25.43 1.53 16.69
N THR A 266 -25.01 0.32 16.31
CA THR A 266 -24.30 -0.60 17.21
C THR A 266 -23.03 0.03 17.78
N LYS A 267 -22.28 0.82 16.99
CA LYS A 267 -21.08 1.52 17.49
C LYS A 267 -21.39 2.63 18.48
N ILE A 268 -22.49 3.36 18.27
CA ILE A 268 -22.96 4.45 19.14
C ILE A 268 -23.43 3.88 20.48
N PHE A 269 -24.34 2.90 20.45
CA PHE A 269 -24.93 2.34 21.67
C PHE A 269 -23.99 1.41 22.47
N ASN A 270 -22.98 0.81 21.83
CA ASN A 270 -21.93 0.06 22.55
C ASN A 270 -20.84 0.96 23.16
N GLY A 271 -20.92 2.28 23.02
CA GLY A 271 -19.93 3.20 23.60
C GLY A 271 -18.56 3.18 22.93
N THR A 272 -18.44 2.55 21.76
CA THR A 272 -17.21 2.59 20.95
C THR A 272 -16.98 3.92 20.23
N ASP A 273 -17.97 4.82 20.23
CA ASP A 273 -17.89 6.17 19.64
C ASP A 273 -17.30 7.23 20.60
N VAL A 274 -16.41 6.83 21.53
CA VAL A 274 -15.43 7.74 22.17
C VAL A 274 -14.11 7.79 21.38
N LYS A 275 -14.17 7.52 20.08
CA LYS A 275 -13.17 8.02 19.13
C LYS A 275 -13.87 8.96 18.19
N HIS A 276 -13.51 10.24 18.33
CA HIS A 276 -13.85 11.34 17.45
C HIS A 276 -14.27 10.88 16.05
N ASN A 277 -15.57 10.93 15.82
CA ASN A 277 -16.10 11.30 14.52
C ASN A 277 -16.29 12.82 14.50
N GLY A 278 -15.24 13.53 14.92
CA GLY A 278 -14.94 14.86 14.44
C GLY A 278 -14.04 14.67 13.22
N ASP A 279 -14.27 15.50 12.22
CA ASP A 279 -13.24 16.00 11.32
C ASP A 279 -11.86 15.34 11.48
N GLN A 280 -11.36 14.70 10.42
CA GLN A 280 -9.91 14.57 10.26
C GLN A 280 -9.32 15.98 9.98
N THR A 281 -9.60 16.96 10.82
CA THR A 281 -8.52 17.78 11.31
C THR A 281 -7.65 16.82 12.11
N THR A 282 -6.66 16.23 11.42
CA THR A 282 -5.32 16.12 11.98
C THR A 282 -5.17 17.20 13.03
N GLU A 283 -4.77 16.85 14.26
CA GLU A 283 -4.18 17.84 15.15
C GLU A 283 -3.23 18.65 14.28
N ARG A 284 -3.67 19.85 13.87
CA ARG A 284 -2.81 20.78 13.16
C ARG A 284 -1.85 21.11 14.28
N LYS A 285 -0.69 20.46 14.28
CA LYS A 285 0.47 21.06 14.90
C LYS A 285 0.44 22.47 14.35
N ASP A 286 0.20 23.46 15.21
CA ASP A 286 0.28 24.88 14.86
C ASP A 286 1.73 25.13 14.49
N VAL A 287 2.03 24.77 13.25
CA VAL A 287 3.33 24.84 12.64
C VAL A 287 3.22 26.04 11.74
N GLU A 288 4.06 27.04 11.99
CA GLU A 288 4.28 28.13 11.05
C GLU A 288 4.58 27.53 9.67
N HIS A 289 3.62 27.65 8.75
CA HIS A 289 3.77 27.16 7.39
C HIS A 289 4.88 27.94 6.72
N LYS A 290 6.00 27.27 6.41
CA LYS A 290 7.08 27.87 5.64
C LYS A 290 6.91 27.51 4.17
N ASP A 291 6.54 28.51 3.36
CA ASP A 291 6.46 28.40 1.90
C ASP A 291 7.83 28.13 1.24
N LEU A 292 8.92 28.44 1.94
CA LEU A 292 10.29 28.23 1.48
C LEU A 292 10.77 26.78 1.57
N ALA A 293 10.09 25.93 2.36
CA ALA A 293 10.43 24.52 2.47
C ALA A 293 9.87 23.74 1.27
N MET A 294 10.61 22.70 0.83
CA MET A 294 10.25 21.92 -0.34
C MET A 294 8.87 21.26 -0.19
N SER A 295 8.10 21.25 -1.27
CA SER A 295 6.79 20.62 -1.28
C SER A 295 6.93 19.10 -1.05
N PRO A 296 6.02 18.45 -0.30
CA PRO A 296 6.10 17.02 -0.07
C PRO A 296 6.18 16.16 -1.35
N PRO A 297 5.43 16.46 -2.44
CA PRO A 297 5.56 15.73 -3.70
C PRO A 297 6.94 15.90 -4.36
N ASP A 298 7.47 17.12 -4.42
CA ASP A 298 8.79 17.37 -5.04
C ASP A 298 9.90 16.67 -4.24
N LEU A 299 9.79 16.68 -2.91
CA LEU A 299 10.72 16.00 -2.03
C LEU A 299 10.68 14.46 -2.22
N LEU A 300 9.48 13.89 -2.39
CA LEU A 300 9.33 12.47 -2.69
C LEU A 300 9.98 12.11 -4.03
N ILE A 301 9.82 12.96 -5.05
CA ILE A 301 10.45 12.78 -6.36
C ILE A 301 11.97 12.85 -6.22
N GLU A 302 12.52 13.87 -5.53
CA GLU A 302 13.97 13.99 -5.33
C GLU A 302 14.54 12.77 -4.58
N LEU A 303 13.88 12.29 -3.50
CA LEU A 303 14.29 11.09 -2.78
C LEU A 303 14.27 9.83 -3.68
N GLN A 304 13.23 9.66 -4.50
CA GLN A 304 13.14 8.55 -5.45
C GLN A 304 14.24 8.61 -6.51
N GLU A 305 14.53 9.79 -7.05
CA GLU A 305 15.60 10.00 -8.02
C GLU A 305 16.97 9.68 -7.44
N ARG A 306 17.24 10.10 -6.20
CA ARG A 306 18.49 9.79 -5.48
C ARG A 306 18.63 8.29 -5.19
N LEU A 307 17.56 7.64 -4.76
CA LEU A 307 17.52 6.18 -4.62
C LEU A 307 17.86 5.47 -5.94
N CYS A 308 17.24 5.89 -7.04
CA CYS A 308 17.51 5.33 -8.37
C CYS A 308 18.98 5.53 -8.77
N GLN A 309 19.54 6.72 -8.55
CA GLN A 309 20.93 7.03 -8.87
C GLN A 309 21.92 6.10 -8.13
N CYS A 310 21.67 5.83 -6.85
CA CYS A 310 22.51 4.92 -6.05
C CYS A 310 22.46 3.49 -6.58
N ILE A 311 21.25 2.99 -6.89
CA ILE A 311 21.01 1.60 -7.29
C ILE A 311 21.56 1.31 -8.70
N GLU A 312 21.51 2.28 -9.61
CA GLU A 312 21.98 2.13 -10.99
C GLU A 312 23.50 2.21 -11.14
N ASN A 313 24.25 2.43 -10.04
CA ASN A 313 25.71 2.61 -10.06
C ASN A 313 26.16 3.61 -11.15
N ARG A 314 25.39 4.67 -11.39
CA ARG A 314 25.87 5.76 -12.24
C ARG A 314 27.00 6.45 -11.50
N ASP A 315 28.16 6.59 -12.14
CA ASP A 315 29.37 7.26 -11.65
C ASP A 315 29.09 8.66 -11.08
N LEU A 316 28.57 8.71 -9.85
CA LEU A 316 28.28 9.92 -9.12
C LEU A 316 28.91 9.76 -7.75
N SER A 317 29.92 10.58 -7.51
CA SER A 317 30.49 10.83 -6.20
C SER A 317 29.41 11.46 -5.32
N ILE A 318 28.54 10.64 -4.74
CA ILE A 318 27.59 11.07 -3.71
C ILE A 318 28.44 11.56 -2.54
N SER A 319 28.36 12.86 -2.26
CA SER A 319 29.09 13.44 -1.13
C SER A 319 28.26 13.38 0.15
N GLU A 320 28.95 13.35 1.29
CA GLU A 320 28.31 13.44 2.61
C GLU A 320 27.43 14.70 2.73
N GLU A 321 27.90 15.82 2.19
CA GLU A 321 27.16 17.09 2.18
C GLU A 321 25.82 16.98 1.44
N GLN A 322 25.77 16.29 0.30
CA GLN A 322 24.52 16.07 -0.45
C GLN A 322 23.52 15.22 0.33
N VAL A 323 24.01 14.21 1.05
CA VAL A 323 23.15 13.35 1.89
C VAL A 323 22.61 14.15 3.08
N LEU A 324 23.45 14.93 3.75
CA LEU A 324 23.04 15.78 4.87
C LEU A 324 22.05 16.88 4.44
N ASP A 325 22.26 17.52 3.29
CA ASP A 325 21.33 18.49 2.71
C ASP A 325 19.95 17.87 2.49
N LEU A 326 19.90 16.68 1.88
CA LEU A 326 18.65 15.96 1.64
C LEU A 326 17.94 15.61 2.96
N ILE A 327 18.66 15.10 3.96
CA ILE A 327 18.08 14.80 5.28
C ILE A 327 17.52 16.06 5.93
N ASN A 328 18.22 17.19 5.82
CA ASN A 328 17.75 18.46 6.35
C ASN A 328 16.49 18.96 5.63
N LYS A 329 16.42 18.85 4.29
CA LYS A 329 15.19 19.14 3.53
C LYS A 329 14.00 18.32 4.02
N VAL A 330 14.18 17.01 4.24
CA VAL A 330 13.11 16.16 4.80
C VAL A 330 12.70 16.63 6.20
N ALA A 331 13.67 16.90 7.07
CA ALA A 331 13.41 17.35 8.43
C ALA A 331 12.65 18.69 8.45
N GLU A 332 12.99 19.62 7.56
CA GLU A 332 12.29 20.90 7.43
C GLU A 332 10.87 20.70 6.90
N THR A 333 10.66 19.88 5.89
CA THR A 333 9.32 19.57 5.37
C THR A 333 8.44 18.94 6.45
N VAL A 334 8.93 17.92 7.17
CA VAL A 334 8.17 17.25 8.24
C VAL A 334 7.83 18.19 9.40
N LYS A 335 8.72 19.15 9.72
CA LYS A 335 8.52 20.09 10.83
C LYS A 335 7.72 21.33 10.47
N HIS A 336 7.78 21.80 9.23
CA HIS A 336 7.30 23.14 8.84
C HIS A 336 6.19 23.16 7.77
N ARG A 337 5.89 22.04 7.10
CA ARG A 337 4.87 21.98 6.04
C ARG A 337 3.54 21.45 6.58
N SER A 338 2.55 22.33 6.65
CA SER A 338 1.19 21.99 7.11
C SER A 338 0.33 21.28 6.05
N ASP A 339 0.79 21.20 4.80
CA ASP A 339 0.19 20.43 3.70
C ASP A 339 0.63 18.96 3.68
N LEU A 340 1.47 18.54 4.63
CA LEU A 340 1.90 17.16 4.77
C LEU A 340 0.75 16.27 5.30
N VAL A 341 0.24 15.39 4.45
CA VAL A 341 -0.79 14.40 4.80
C VAL A 341 -0.15 13.22 5.53
N PRO A 342 -0.81 12.58 6.54
CA PRO A 342 -0.23 11.47 7.30
C PRO A 342 0.31 10.30 6.44
N HIS A 343 -0.32 10.02 5.30
CA HIS A 343 0.15 8.99 4.37
C HIS A 343 1.46 9.39 3.65
N ALA A 344 1.60 10.65 3.28
CA ALA A 344 2.83 11.18 2.70
C ALA A 344 3.97 11.19 3.73
N GLU A 345 3.67 11.53 4.98
CA GLU A 345 4.62 11.43 6.10
C GLU A 345 5.12 10.00 6.30
N GLN A 346 4.22 9.00 6.29
CA GLN A 346 4.62 7.58 6.36
C GLN A 346 5.48 7.16 5.17
N THR A 347 5.16 7.65 3.98
CA THR A 347 5.95 7.37 2.77
C THR A 347 7.35 7.97 2.88
N LEU A 348 7.47 9.20 3.40
CA LEU A 348 8.76 9.84 3.68
C LEU A 348 9.57 9.06 4.74
N HIS A 349 8.91 8.52 5.76
CA HIS A 349 9.58 7.66 6.73
C HIS A 349 10.10 6.38 6.06
N SER A 350 9.28 5.68 5.26
CA SER A 350 9.70 4.46 4.57
C SER A 350 10.87 4.71 3.61
N ILE A 351 10.75 5.76 2.78
CA ILE A 351 11.73 6.02 1.74
C ILE A 351 13.08 6.49 2.31
N THR A 352 13.09 7.18 3.45
CA THR A 352 14.34 7.57 4.12
C THR A 352 15.04 6.39 4.78
N VAL A 353 14.29 5.40 5.27
CA VAL A 353 14.86 4.12 5.71
C VAL A 353 15.42 3.35 4.52
N ASP A 354 14.66 3.18 3.44
CA ASP A 354 15.14 2.53 2.21
C ASP A 354 16.40 3.23 1.65
N TYR A 355 16.44 4.57 1.67
CA TYR A 355 17.59 5.35 1.25
C TYR A 355 18.84 5.07 2.10
N CYS A 356 18.68 4.94 3.43
CA CYS A 356 19.78 4.53 4.30
C CYS A 356 20.31 3.13 3.95
N ILE A 357 19.43 2.14 3.71
CA ILE A 357 19.86 0.78 3.35
C ILE A 357 20.59 0.78 1.99
N VAL A 358 20.08 1.53 1.02
CA VAL A 358 20.70 1.65 -0.32
C VAL A 358 22.06 2.35 -0.23
N LEU A 359 22.19 3.42 0.55
CA LEU A 359 23.48 4.06 0.81
C LEU A 359 24.45 3.09 1.48
N MET A 360 24.00 2.26 2.44
CA MET A 360 24.86 1.23 3.03
C MET A 360 25.34 0.22 1.99
N ALA A 361 24.47 -0.23 1.10
CA ALA A 361 24.81 -1.24 0.10
C ALA A 361 25.78 -0.72 -0.97
N HIS A 362 25.56 0.49 -1.49
CA HIS A 362 26.28 1.00 -2.66
C HIS A 362 27.36 2.04 -2.34
N CYS A 363 27.19 2.82 -1.26
CA CYS A 363 28.07 3.93 -0.91
C CYS A 363 28.36 3.98 0.61
N PRO A 364 28.84 2.88 1.24
CA PRO A 364 28.96 2.82 2.69
C PRO A 364 29.91 3.87 3.29
N GLY A 365 30.89 4.35 2.51
CA GLY A 365 31.83 5.39 2.94
C GLY A 365 31.19 6.76 3.22
N VAL A 366 29.98 7.02 2.71
CA VAL A 366 29.25 8.28 2.93
C VAL A 366 28.50 8.27 4.28
N LEU A 367 28.29 7.08 4.87
CA LEU A 367 27.58 6.92 6.14
C LEU A 367 28.51 7.16 7.34
N THR A 368 28.86 8.42 7.52
CA THR A 368 29.58 8.88 8.71
C THR A 368 28.68 8.80 9.95
N THR A 369 29.30 8.93 11.13
CA THR A 369 28.55 8.97 12.40
C THR A 369 27.53 10.11 12.42
N GLU A 370 27.83 11.23 11.76
CA GLU A 370 26.97 12.40 11.66
C GLU A 370 25.72 12.09 10.83
N VAL A 371 25.90 11.50 9.63
CA VAL A 371 24.77 11.12 8.76
C VAL A 371 23.82 10.16 9.49
N LEU A 372 24.36 9.14 10.16
CA LEU A 372 23.55 8.17 10.91
C LEU A 372 22.79 8.83 12.08
N HIS A 373 23.43 9.71 12.85
CA HIS A 373 22.74 10.46 13.91
C HIS A 373 21.64 11.37 13.36
N ARG A 374 21.89 12.03 12.22
CA ARG A 374 20.90 12.91 11.60
C ARG A 374 19.69 12.14 11.10
N LEU A 375 19.89 10.94 10.52
CA LEU A 375 18.81 10.03 10.14
C LEU A 375 18.00 9.55 11.35
N CYS A 376 18.65 9.13 12.44
CA CYS A 376 17.95 8.75 13.67
C CYS A 376 17.14 9.91 14.25
N SER A 377 17.72 11.11 14.29
CA SER A 377 17.03 12.33 14.75
C SER A 377 15.83 12.66 13.87
N LEU A 378 15.93 12.47 12.55
CA LEU A 378 14.80 12.59 11.63
C LEU A 378 13.73 11.54 11.93
N TRP A 379 14.08 10.28 12.13
CA TRP A 379 13.11 9.22 12.38
C TRP A 379 12.32 9.40 13.68
N LEU A 380 12.92 10.03 14.69
CA LEU A 380 12.23 10.42 15.93
C LEU A 380 11.15 11.50 15.70
N THR A 381 11.18 12.23 14.58
CA THR A 381 10.17 13.27 14.29
C THR A 381 8.88 12.72 13.68
N PHE A 382 8.90 11.51 13.13
CA PHE A 382 7.74 10.89 12.48
C PHE A 382 6.76 10.31 13.50
N VAL A 383 5.46 10.43 13.22
CA VAL A 383 4.41 9.87 14.08
C VAL A 383 4.39 8.32 14.01
N PRO A 384 4.38 7.61 15.15
CA PRO A 384 4.39 6.14 15.17
C PRO A 384 3.02 5.57 14.78
N GLN A 385 2.94 4.91 13.62
CA GLN A 385 1.81 4.04 13.25
C GLN A 385 2.28 2.66 12.79
N SER A 386 3.30 2.62 11.93
CA SER A 386 4.08 1.42 11.61
C SER A 386 5.49 1.88 11.25
N THR A 387 6.50 1.46 12.01
CA THR A 387 7.87 1.91 11.74
C THR A 387 8.51 1.00 10.68
N PRO A 388 8.94 1.53 9.52
CA PRO A 388 9.72 0.76 8.53
C PRO A 388 11.00 0.15 9.14
N LEU A 389 11.44 0.69 10.28
CA LEU A 389 12.53 0.19 11.10
C LEU A 389 12.32 -1.25 11.64
N GLU A 390 11.07 -1.73 11.72
CA GLU A 390 10.77 -3.13 12.07
C GLU A 390 11.14 -4.14 10.97
N ARG A 391 11.61 -3.67 9.81
CA ARG A 391 12.04 -4.52 8.67
C ARG A 391 13.45 -4.22 8.19
N VAL A 392 14.29 -3.59 9.01
CA VAL A 392 15.69 -3.28 8.68
C VAL A 392 16.46 -4.56 8.36
N LEU A 393 16.30 -5.60 9.17
CA LEU A 393 16.80 -6.95 8.92
C LEU A 393 15.72 -7.79 8.23
N SER A 394 15.64 -7.65 6.91
CA SER A 394 14.76 -8.44 6.05
C SER A 394 15.55 -9.10 4.93
N SER A 395 14.99 -10.16 4.33
CA SER A 395 15.66 -10.89 3.25
C SER A 395 16.02 -10.01 2.05
N ARG A 396 15.12 -9.08 1.70
CA ARG A 396 15.38 -8.05 0.68
C ARG A 396 16.62 -7.22 1.00
N ASN A 397 16.76 -6.76 2.24
CA ASN A 397 17.86 -5.88 2.64
C ASN A 397 19.18 -6.65 2.73
N VAL A 398 19.15 -7.89 3.23
CA VAL A 398 20.32 -8.79 3.25
C VAL A 398 20.84 -9.01 1.82
N LEU A 399 19.95 -9.32 0.88
CA LEU A 399 20.30 -9.45 -0.53
C LEU A 399 20.93 -8.17 -1.08
N LEU A 400 20.33 -7.01 -0.82
CA LEU A 400 20.84 -5.72 -1.31
C LEU A 400 22.26 -5.45 -0.79
N LEU A 401 22.54 -5.72 0.49
CA LEU A 401 23.87 -5.55 1.10
C LEU A 401 24.92 -6.52 0.53
N CYS A 402 24.48 -7.65 -0.04
CA CYS A 402 25.34 -8.65 -0.66
C CYS A 402 25.54 -8.44 -2.17
N GLN A 403 24.83 -7.49 -2.81
CA GLN A 403 24.96 -7.25 -4.26
C GLN A 403 26.27 -6.57 -4.64
N SER A 404 26.91 -5.88 -3.70
CA SER A 404 28.18 -5.20 -3.92
C SER A 404 29.36 -6.15 -3.75
N GLY A 405 30.51 -5.83 -4.37
CA GLY A 405 31.71 -6.67 -4.27
C GLY A 405 32.13 -6.96 -2.81
N PRO A 406 32.91 -8.03 -2.55
CA PRO A 406 33.13 -8.57 -1.20
C PRO A 406 33.70 -7.57 -0.19
N GLN A 407 34.58 -6.65 -0.62
CA GLN A 407 35.10 -5.59 0.25
C GLN A 407 34.04 -4.55 0.63
N VAL A 408 33.19 -4.17 -0.33
CA VAL A 408 32.10 -3.23 -0.10
C VAL A 408 31.06 -3.87 0.80
N ALA A 409 30.70 -5.14 0.57
CA ALA A 409 29.79 -5.89 1.41
C ALA A 409 30.27 -5.92 2.88
N GLN A 410 31.53 -6.24 3.16
CA GLN A 410 32.04 -6.19 4.54
C GLN A 410 31.85 -4.83 5.21
N GLU A 411 32.11 -3.74 4.49
CA GLU A 411 31.90 -2.40 5.01
C GLU A 411 30.41 -2.07 5.17
N SER A 412 29.55 -2.46 4.23
CA SER A 412 28.09 -2.32 4.31
C SER A 412 27.52 -3.00 5.56
N TRP A 413 27.98 -4.22 5.88
CA TRP A 413 27.56 -4.95 7.07
C TRP A 413 28.12 -4.34 8.37
N ARG A 414 29.31 -3.72 8.32
CA ARG A 414 29.84 -2.91 9.43
C ARG A 414 29.04 -1.61 9.62
N GLN A 415 28.52 -1.00 8.56
CA GLN A 415 27.59 0.12 8.68
C GLN A 415 26.23 -0.32 9.26
N LEU A 416 25.75 -1.51 8.87
CA LEU A 416 24.55 -2.09 9.44
C LEU A 416 24.68 -2.34 10.95
N SER A 417 25.82 -2.86 11.42
CA SER A 417 26.05 -3.06 12.86
C SER A 417 25.95 -1.74 13.64
N ARG A 418 26.59 -0.68 13.12
CA ARG A 418 26.52 0.68 13.69
C ARG A 418 25.09 1.22 13.71
N LEU A 419 24.34 1.08 12.62
CA LEU A 419 22.95 1.50 12.52
C LEU A 419 22.08 0.78 13.57
N LEU A 420 22.17 -0.55 13.67
CA LEU A 420 21.36 -1.33 14.61
C LEU A 420 21.63 -0.95 16.06
N VAL A 421 22.88 -0.68 16.43
CA VAL A 421 23.23 -0.20 17.77
C VAL A 421 22.66 1.20 18.03
N LEU A 422 22.73 2.10 17.06
CA LEU A 422 22.12 3.44 17.17
C LEU A 422 20.59 3.36 17.30
N LEU A 423 19.93 2.48 16.55
CA LEU A 423 18.48 2.28 16.66
C LEU A 423 18.05 1.75 18.03
N LEU A 424 18.86 0.89 18.65
CA LEU A 424 18.66 0.43 20.03
C LEU A 424 18.89 1.55 21.04
N LYS A 425 19.92 2.37 20.83
CA LYS A 425 20.30 3.47 21.73
C LYS A 425 19.27 4.59 21.77
N GLU A 426 18.76 4.98 20.59
CA GLU A 426 17.74 6.03 20.44
C GLU A 426 16.31 5.51 20.68
N GLU A 427 16.15 4.26 21.15
CA GLU A 427 14.86 3.59 21.38
C GLU A 427 13.92 3.54 20.15
N LEU A 428 14.47 3.74 18.95
CA LEU A 428 13.76 3.66 17.67
C LEU A 428 13.38 2.22 17.30
N LEU A 429 14.12 1.22 17.79
CA LEU A 429 13.83 -0.19 17.64
C LEU A 429 13.95 -0.91 18.99
N ALA A 430 12.88 -1.55 19.44
CA ALA A 430 12.90 -2.31 20.68
C ALA A 430 13.74 -3.60 20.53
N PRO A 431 14.50 -4.03 21.56
CA PRO A 431 15.32 -5.25 21.52
C PRO A 431 14.53 -6.50 21.10
N LYS A 432 13.29 -6.65 21.61
CA LYS A 432 12.40 -7.77 21.25
C LYS A 432 12.02 -7.78 19.76
N LYS A 433 11.89 -6.60 19.15
CA LYS A 433 11.55 -6.48 17.72
C LYS A 433 12.76 -6.81 16.86
N LEU A 434 13.96 -6.41 17.29
CA LEU A 434 15.20 -6.79 16.63
C LEU A 434 15.46 -8.29 16.73
N GLU A 435 15.26 -8.89 17.91
CA GLU A 435 15.32 -10.35 18.12
C GLU A 435 14.37 -11.08 17.16
N ALA A 436 13.12 -10.61 17.01
CA ALA A 436 12.17 -11.22 16.07
C ALA A 436 12.65 -11.15 14.61
N GLN A 437 13.34 -10.07 14.20
CA GLN A 437 13.91 -9.96 12.86
C GLN A 437 15.06 -10.96 12.64
N PHE A 438 15.96 -11.09 13.61
CA PHE A 438 17.02 -12.11 13.58
C PHE A 438 16.44 -13.53 13.48
N VAL A 439 15.46 -13.87 14.32
CA VAL A 439 14.76 -15.18 14.25
C VAL A 439 14.11 -15.40 12.89
N ALA A 440 13.51 -14.36 12.28
CA ALA A 440 12.93 -14.47 10.96
C ALA A 440 13.97 -14.74 9.86
N LEU A 441 15.18 -14.16 9.98
CA LEU A 441 16.29 -14.45 9.08
C LEU A 441 16.83 -15.87 9.27
N PHE A 442 16.97 -16.36 10.50
CA PHE A 442 17.49 -17.73 10.77
C PHE A 442 16.57 -18.86 10.34
N ARG A 443 15.29 -18.58 10.13
CA ARG A 443 14.36 -19.59 9.58
C ARG A 443 14.57 -19.86 8.10
N LYS A 444 15.47 -19.12 7.45
CA LYS A 444 15.82 -19.28 6.04
C LYS A 444 17.25 -19.79 5.94
N ASP A 445 17.49 -20.66 4.97
CA ASP A 445 18.83 -21.13 4.65
C ASP A 445 19.55 -20.06 3.81
N TRP A 446 20.75 -19.67 4.24
CA TRP A 446 21.58 -18.69 3.54
C TRP A 446 22.92 -19.30 3.13
N PRO A 447 23.57 -18.76 2.09
CA PRO A 447 24.91 -19.17 1.69
C PRO A 447 25.95 -18.89 2.77
N PRO A 448 27.07 -19.63 2.75
CA PRO A 448 28.15 -19.51 3.75
C PRO A 448 28.70 -18.08 3.85
N MET A 449 28.76 -17.36 2.73
CA MET A 449 29.17 -15.96 2.68
C MET A 449 28.25 -15.06 3.52
N VAL A 450 26.93 -15.25 3.42
CA VAL A 450 25.95 -14.48 4.20
C VAL A 450 26.05 -14.85 5.67
N HIS A 451 26.26 -16.12 5.99
CA HIS A 451 26.48 -16.57 7.36
C HIS A 451 27.70 -15.88 7.99
N SER A 452 28.82 -15.85 7.25
CA SER A 452 30.05 -15.18 7.67
C SER A 452 29.83 -13.67 7.86
N LEU A 453 29.22 -12.98 6.89
CA LEU A 453 28.95 -11.53 6.99
C LEU A 453 28.03 -11.20 8.17
N MET A 454 26.98 -12.00 8.38
CA MET A 454 26.07 -11.81 9.51
C MET A 454 26.75 -12.07 10.86
N GLY A 455 27.63 -13.07 10.96
CA GLY A 455 28.50 -13.30 12.12
C GLY A 455 29.44 -12.13 12.40
N THR A 456 30.09 -11.57 11.37
CA THR A 456 30.95 -10.37 11.55
C THR A 456 30.15 -9.14 12.00
N CYS A 457 28.94 -8.96 11.47
CA CYS A 457 28.03 -7.88 11.88
C CYS A 457 27.64 -8.04 13.36
N LEU A 458 27.22 -9.24 13.78
CA LEU A 458 26.85 -9.53 15.16
C LEU A 458 28.02 -9.35 16.13
N SER A 459 29.22 -9.82 15.76
CA SER A 459 30.44 -9.61 16.55
C SER A 459 30.73 -8.13 16.74
N SER A 460 30.64 -7.33 15.66
CA SER A 460 30.80 -5.88 15.72
C SER A 460 29.71 -5.20 16.57
N MET A 461 28.45 -5.64 16.47
CA MET A 461 27.37 -5.14 17.33
C MET A 461 27.65 -5.42 18.81
N LEU A 462 28.07 -6.64 19.15
CA LEU A 462 28.38 -7.04 20.52
C LEU A 462 29.52 -6.22 21.12
N GLU A 463 30.57 -5.95 20.34
CA GLU A 463 31.65 -5.05 20.76
C GLU A 463 31.14 -3.64 21.06
N LEU A 464 30.31 -3.07 20.17
CA LEU A 464 29.73 -1.73 20.34
C LEU A 464 28.76 -1.67 21.53
N ILE A 465 27.93 -2.71 21.74
CA ILE A 465 27.00 -2.80 22.87
C ILE A 465 27.76 -2.93 24.20
N ARG A 466 28.86 -3.70 24.24
CA ARG A 466 29.70 -3.84 25.45
C ARG A 466 30.38 -2.52 25.82
N GLN A 467 30.70 -1.68 24.84
CA GLN A 467 31.29 -0.36 25.05
C GLN A 467 30.25 0.70 25.49
N ASP A 468 28.96 0.52 25.19
CA ASP A 468 27.90 1.46 25.55
C ASP A 468 27.04 0.96 26.74
N PRO A 469 27.14 1.58 27.94
CA PRO A 469 26.38 1.15 29.10
C PRO A 469 24.86 1.30 28.96
N MET A 470 24.37 2.12 28.02
CA MET A 470 22.92 2.28 27.80
C MET A 470 22.29 1.09 27.08
N CYS A 471 23.03 0.44 26.18
CA CYS A 471 22.57 -0.73 25.45
C CYS A 471 22.67 -2.02 26.27
N ASN A 472 23.55 -2.06 27.29
CA ASN A 472 23.76 -3.22 28.16
C ASN A 472 22.68 -3.43 29.25
N LYS A 473 21.54 -2.72 29.17
CA LYS A 473 20.45 -2.80 30.14
C LYS A 473 19.66 -4.12 30.08
N ASN A 474 19.79 -4.90 29.02
CA ASN A 474 19.06 -6.16 28.82
C ASN A 474 20.02 -7.35 28.64
N PRO A 475 20.47 -7.99 29.74
CA PRO A 475 21.45 -9.07 29.67
C PRO A 475 20.93 -10.30 28.92
N LYS A 476 19.62 -10.55 28.92
CA LYS A 476 19.01 -11.66 28.16
C LYS A 476 19.15 -11.47 26.65
N PHE A 477 18.96 -10.24 26.19
CA PHE A 477 19.11 -9.89 24.78
C PHE A 477 20.58 -10.00 24.33
N VAL A 478 21.52 -9.56 25.17
CA VAL A 478 22.96 -9.68 24.88
C VAL A 478 23.38 -11.16 24.80
N LEU A 479 22.95 -11.99 25.76
CA LEU A 479 23.22 -13.44 25.73
C LEU A 479 22.63 -14.12 24.48
N MET A 480 21.44 -13.71 24.04
CA MET A 480 20.85 -14.21 22.80
C MET A 480 21.71 -13.82 21.59
N LEU A 481 22.15 -12.56 21.50
CA LEU A 481 23.04 -12.13 20.41
C LEU A 481 24.39 -12.87 20.43
N GLU A 482 24.95 -13.15 21.60
CA GLU A 482 26.18 -13.95 21.76
C GLU A 482 25.99 -15.38 21.24
N TRP A 483 24.92 -16.05 21.68
CA TRP A 483 24.59 -17.40 21.21
C TRP A 483 24.36 -17.45 19.70
N VAL A 484 23.62 -16.48 19.17
CA VAL A 484 23.39 -16.35 17.72
C VAL A 484 24.71 -16.14 16.99
N ASN A 485 25.59 -15.28 17.49
CA ASN A 485 26.89 -15.03 16.87
C ASN A 485 27.76 -16.29 16.83
N GLU A 486 27.78 -17.08 17.89
CA GLU A 486 28.50 -18.37 17.93
C GLU A 486 27.95 -19.34 16.88
N MET A 487 26.63 -19.55 16.85
CA MET A 487 25.97 -20.43 15.87
C MET A 487 26.28 -20.02 14.42
N MET A 488 26.27 -18.72 14.11
CA MET A 488 26.55 -18.23 12.76
C MET A 488 27.99 -18.46 12.32
N ASN A 489 28.94 -18.36 13.26
CA ASN A 489 30.34 -18.64 12.99
C ASN A 489 30.61 -20.15 12.88
N GLU A 490 29.80 -21.00 13.53
CA GLU A 490 29.84 -22.46 13.36
C GLU A 490 29.28 -22.88 11.99
N LEU A 491 28.09 -22.39 11.61
CA LEU A 491 27.50 -22.65 10.28
C LEU A 491 28.44 -22.23 9.14
N ALA A 492 29.07 -21.06 9.26
CA ALA A 492 30.04 -20.60 8.29
C ALA A 492 31.32 -21.47 8.21
N ARG A 493 31.64 -22.27 9.24
CA ARG A 493 32.80 -23.18 9.27
C ARG A 493 32.45 -24.57 8.76
N ASP A 494 31.27 -25.07 9.09
CA ASP A 494 30.81 -26.40 8.68
C ASP A 494 30.64 -26.47 7.15
N ASP A 495 30.13 -25.39 6.53
CA ASP A 495 29.99 -25.31 5.07
C ASP A 495 31.35 -25.29 4.32
N ILE A 496 32.44 -24.81 4.95
CA ILE A 496 33.79 -24.81 4.34
C ILE A 496 34.39 -26.23 4.34
N CYS A 497 33.98 -27.07 5.29
CA CYS A 497 34.44 -28.45 5.39
C CYS A 497 33.71 -29.41 4.44
N GLU A 498 32.48 -29.09 4.00
CA GLU A 498 31.75 -29.92 3.03
C GLU A 498 32.18 -29.68 1.56
N ASP A 499 32.81 -28.54 1.26
CA ASP A 499 33.33 -28.18 -0.07
C ASP A 499 34.83 -28.55 -0.30
N SER A 500 35.47 -29.25 0.65
CA SER A 500 36.87 -29.75 0.57
C SER A 500 36.91 -31.28 0.44
#